data_AF-A0A9C8M208-F1
#
_entry.id   AF-A0A9C8M208-F1
#
_cell.length_a   1.000
_cell.length_b   1.000
_cell.length_c   1.000
_cell.angle_alpha   90.00
_cell.angle_beta   90.00
_cell.angle_gamma   90.00
#
_symmetry.space_group_name_H-M   'P 1'
#
loop_
_entity.id
_entity.type
_entity.pdbx_description
1 polymer ?
#
loop_
_entity_poly.entity_id
_entity_poly.type
_entity_poly.pdbx_seq_one_letter_code
_entity_poly.pdbx_strand_id
1 'polypeptide(L)'
;EDAVENFISHLKEIVKLAKPNAPPPLVTLVCDGENPWEYYPDGGEGFLRGFAEALEKHPSIKATTPLEYLSEFPTEDRVEKLGAGSWIGGNFDIWIGCQEDRKAWSILAEAREHLDRVYPVPENSDDEIGGEERRKVLEQLWVAEGSDWFWWYGEPFHSVLDYVFDAIFRMRIKKAYDLMGLEPPVEIFVPIDPILPIDNISVEAPLDITAPKIDGRITTFFEWSGAGHLRADALQGIFIREKPGPITDIYFNADSTNVYIRIDIKREELQRGDVLIIRVIKPTEINLAMELERMPEVKIRCYMADDEHRTCHIETISTAAIDEIVEIALNHDLLKLKPKSTLSFTTFLMRGIEQLDRCPMIGTISLVIPDERYLGSLWIE
;
A
#
# COMPACT_ATOMS: atom_id res chain seq x y z
N GLU A 1 -20.24 36.57 -4.35
CA GLU A 1 -19.91 37.97 -4.69
C GLU A 1 -18.82 38.51 -3.76
N ASP A 2 -19.01 38.52 -2.44
CA ASP A 2 -18.00 38.98 -1.45
C ASP A 2 -16.59 38.41 -1.64
N ALA A 3 -16.47 37.11 -1.93
CA ALA A 3 -15.18 36.45 -2.17
C ALA A 3 -14.45 37.02 -3.41
N VAL A 4 -15.18 37.31 -4.48
CA VAL A 4 -14.63 37.92 -5.70
C VAL A 4 -14.18 39.35 -5.41
N GLU A 5 -15.01 40.13 -4.72
CA GLU A 5 -14.66 41.52 -4.35
C GLU A 5 -13.42 41.56 -3.46
N ASN A 6 -13.32 40.67 -2.48
CA ASN A 6 -12.16 40.54 -1.61
C ASN A 6 -10.89 40.22 -2.42
N PHE A 7 -10.96 39.25 -3.33
CA PHE A 7 -9.81 38.87 -4.16
C PHE A 7 -9.35 40.03 -5.05
N ILE A 8 -10.27 40.70 -5.73
CA ILE A 8 -9.96 41.88 -6.56
C ILE A 8 -9.37 43.01 -5.72
N SER A 9 -9.84 43.20 -4.47
CA SER A 9 -9.26 44.17 -3.54
C SER A 9 -7.78 43.88 -3.26
N HIS A 10 -7.42 42.62 -3.02
CA HIS A 10 -6.01 42.23 -2.83
C HIS A 10 -5.16 42.48 -4.08
N LEU A 11 -5.68 42.19 -5.28
CA LEU A 11 -4.97 42.49 -6.53
C LEU A 11 -4.73 44.00 -6.69
N LYS A 12 -5.70 44.85 -6.30
CA LYS A 12 -5.53 46.31 -6.30
C LYS A 12 -4.42 46.77 -5.35
N GLU A 13 -4.26 46.14 -4.19
CA GLU A 13 -3.16 46.45 -3.27
C GLU A 13 -1.80 46.09 -3.89
N ILE A 14 -1.70 44.97 -4.62
CA ILE A 14 -0.47 44.59 -5.34
C ILE A 14 -0.13 45.62 -6.43
N VAL A 15 -1.14 46.13 -7.15
CA VAL A 15 -0.94 47.19 -8.16
C VAL A 15 -0.29 48.44 -7.54
N LYS A 16 -0.58 48.78 -6.28
CA LYS A 16 0.06 49.92 -5.60
C LYS A 16 1.56 49.72 -5.35
N LEU A 17 2.05 48.47 -5.39
CA LEU A 17 3.48 48.15 -5.26
C LEU A 17 4.25 48.32 -6.58
N ALA A 18 3.55 48.56 -7.70
CA ALA A 18 4.17 48.79 -9.00
C ALA A 18 5.07 50.03 -8.97
N LYS A 19 6.31 49.88 -9.44
CA LYS A 19 7.27 50.99 -9.51
C LYS A 19 7.06 51.81 -10.80
N PRO A 20 7.16 53.15 -10.73
CA PRO A 20 7.23 53.97 -11.94
C PRO A 20 8.41 53.51 -12.82
N ASN A 21 8.16 53.24 -14.10
CA ASN A 21 9.13 52.75 -15.09
C ASN A 21 9.63 51.30 -14.92
N ALA A 22 8.92 50.46 -14.16
CA ALA A 22 9.12 49.01 -14.17
C ALA A 22 7.99 48.31 -14.95
N PRO A 23 8.20 47.08 -15.45
CA PRO A 23 7.12 46.25 -15.96
C PRO A 23 5.98 46.10 -14.93
N PRO A 24 4.71 45.99 -15.37
CA PRO A 24 3.59 45.72 -14.47
C PRO A 24 3.83 44.44 -13.66
N PRO A 25 3.52 44.38 -12.35
CA PRO A 25 3.67 43.14 -11.60
C PRO A 25 2.85 41.99 -12.21
N LEU A 26 3.50 40.84 -12.44
CA LEU A 26 2.81 39.61 -12.83
C LEU A 26 2.40 38.85 -11.57
N VAL A 27 1.10 38.63 -11.39
CA VAL A 27 0.55 37.79 -10.32
C VAL A 27 0.18 36.44 -10.91
N THR A 28 0.93 35.40 -10.53
CA THR A 28 0.66 34.02 -10.95
C THR A 28 -0.16 33.32 -9.87
N LEU A 29 -1.36 32.87 -10.24
CA LEU A 29 -2.19 32.03 -9.40
C LEU A 29 -2.07 30.60 -9.91
N VAL A 30 -1.50 29.71 -9.10
CA VAL A 30 -1.33 28.29 -9.41
C VAL A 30 -2.14 27.51 -8.39
N CYS A 31 -3.16 26.80 -8.85
CA CYS A 31 -4.00 25.95 -8.02
C CYS A 31 -4.34 24.67 -8.78
N ASP A 32 -4.55 23.59 -8.02
CA ASP A 32 -5.06 22.35 -8.60
C ASP A 32 -6.51 22.55 -9.07
N GLY A 33 -6.90 21.79 -10.08
CA GLY A 33 -8.21 21.96 -10.74
C GLY A 33 -9.37 21.52 -9.87
N GLU A 34 -9.11 20.61 -8.93
CA GLU A 34 -10.07 19.99 -8.02
C GLU A 34 -10.15 20.68 -6.65
N ASN A 35 -9.01 21.17 -6.14
CA ASN A 35 -8.88 21.82 -4.83
C ASN A 35 -8.70 23.33 -5.05
N PRO A 36 -9.68 24.21 -4.75
CA PRO A 36 -10.40 24.29 -3.47
C PRO A 36 -11.93 24.28 -3.60
N TRP A 37 -12.46 23.75 -4.70
CA TRP A 37 -13.83 24.03 -5.09
C TRP A 37 -14.89 23.30 -4.28
N GLU A 38 -14.50 22.22 -3.59
CA GLU A 38 -15.39 21.44 -2.72
C GLU A 38 -15.98 22.25 -1.56
N TYR A 39 -15.36 23.37 -1.18
CA TYR A 39 -15.87 24.28 -0.15
C TYR A 39 -16.95 25.24 -0.66
N TYR A 40 -17.17 25.30 -1.97
CA TYR A 40 -18.21 26.11 -2.59
C TYR A 40 -19.44 25.25 -2.90
N PRO A 41 -20.67 25.68 -2.53
CA PRO A 41 -21.88 24.89 -2.78
C PRO A 41 -22.14 24.54 -4.25
N ASP A 42 -21.57 25.31 -5.18
CA ASP A 42 -21.68 25.15 -6.63
C ASP A 42 -20.38 24.64 -7.29
N GLY A 43 -19.46 24.07 -6.51
CA GLY A 43 -18.17 23.63 -7.04
C GLY A 43 -17.34 24.78 -7.60
N GLY A 44 -17.49 25.99 -7.06
CA GLY A 44 -16.67 27.16 -7.39
C GLY A 44 -17.11 27.90 -8.64
N GLU A 45 -18.15 27.43 -9.36
CA GLU A 45 -18.60 28.01 -10.62
C GLU A 45 -18.91 29.51 -10.49
N GLY A 46 -19.71 29.89 -9.49
CA GLY A 46 -20.08 31.29 -9.26
C GLY A 46 -18.90 32.18 -8.91
N PHE A 47 -17.92 31.66 -8.16
CA PHE A 47 -16.68 32.38 -7.90
C PHE A 47 -15.86 32.57 -9.17
N LEU A 48 -15.59 31.49 -9.92
CA LEU A 48 -14.76 31.52 -11.13
C LEU A 48 -15.36 32.43 -12.21
N ARG A 49 -16.68 32.33 -12.46
CA ARG A 49 -17.38 33.22 -13.40
C ARG A 49 -17.32 34.66 -12.95
N GLY A 50 -17.67 34.93 -11.69
CA GLY A 50 -17.64 36.28 -11.14
C GLY A 50 -16.24 36.88 -11.16
N PHE A 51 -15.21 36.09 -10.87
CA PHE A 51 -13.82 36.52 -10.91
C PHE A 51 -13.36 36.83 -12.33
N ALA A 52 -13.67 35.97 -13.30
CA ALA A 52 -13.36 36.22 -14.71
C ALA A 52 -14.04 37.50 -15.22
N GLU A 53 -15.34 37.70 -14.93
CA GLU A 53 -16.05 38.92 -15.30
C GLU A 53 -15.46 40.17 -14.64
N ALA A 54 -15.08 40.07 -13.36
CA ALA A 54 -14.48 41.18 -12.63
C ALA A 54 -13.12 41.56 -13.23
N LEU A 55 -12.30 40.59 -13.63
CA LEU A 55 -11.02 40.82 -14.30
C LEU A 55 -11.21 41.46 -15.69
N GLU A 56 -12.16 40.97 -16.49
CA GLU A 56 -12.44 41.51 -17.82
C GLU A 56 -12.89 42.98 -17.78
N LYS A 57 -13.69 43.35 -16.76
CA LYS A 57 -14.19 44.71 -16.57
C LYS A 57 -13.19 45.63 -15.87
N HIS A 58 -12.07 45.11 -15.34
CA HIS A 58 -11.16 45.91 -14.52
C HIS A 58 -10.22 46.79 -15.36
N PRO A 59 -10.16 48.11 -15.14
CA PRO A 59 -9.37 49.01 -16.00
C PRO A 59 -7.86 48.90 -15.80
N SER A 60 -7.40 48.37 -14.66
CA SER A 60 -5.98 48.34 -14.28
C SER A 60 -5.42 46.94 -14.01
N ILE A 61 -6.23 45.89 -14.24
CA ILE A 61 -5.81 44.50 -14.06
C ILE A 61 -6.13 43.79 -15.37
N LYS A 62 -5.15 43.09 -15.94
CA LYS A 62 -5.30 42.37 -17.21
C LYS A 62 -4.99 40.90 -16.97
N ALA A 63 -5.93 40.03 -17.31
CA ALA A 63 -5.65 38.60 -17.42
C ALA A 63 -4.79 38.37 -18.67
N THR A 64 -3.74 37.57 -18.53
CA THR A 64 -2.76 37.31 -19.59
C THR A 64 -2.20 35.91 -19.42
N THR A 65 -1.68 35.34 -20.50
CA THR A 65 -0.84 34.14 -20.40
C THR A 65 0.61 34.51 -20.08
N PRO A 66 1.41 33.57 -19.52
CA PRO A 66 2.85 33.78 -19.33
C PRO A 66 3.57 34.14 -20.63
N LEU A 67 3.18 33.51 -21.76
CA LEU A 67 3.80 33.76 -23.06
C LEU A 67 3.55 35.19 -23.56
N GLU A 68 2.32 35.68 -23.46
CA GLU A 68 1.97 37.05 -23.86
C GLU A 68 2.69 38.08 -22.98
N TYR A 69 2.71 37.87 -21.67
CA TYR A 69 3.38 38.77 -20.74
C TYR A 69 4.89 38.85 -21.03
N LEU A 70 5.55 37.70 -21.21
CA LEU A 70 7.00 37.66 -21.49
C LEU A 70 7.35 38.22 -22.89
N SER A 71 6.41 38.16 -23.84
CA SER A 71 6.59 38.77 -25.16
C SER A 71 6.47 40.30 -25.10
N GLU A 72 5.58 40.83 -24.26
CA GLU A 72 5.37 42.27 -24.07
C GLU A 72 6.42 42.91 -23.15
N PHE A 73 6.84 42.17 -22.12
CA PHE A 73 7.79 42.59 -21.09
C PHE A 73 8.93 41.56 -20.94
N PRO A 74 9.84 41.46 -21.92
CA PRO A 74 10.98 40.54 -21.81
C PRO A 74 11.88 40.95 -20.65
N THR A 75 12.36 39.97 -19.90
CA THR A 75 13.37 40.19 -18.85
C THR A 75 14.73 39.69 -19.30
N GLU A 76 15.78 40.41 -18.93
CA GLU A 76 17.17 39.98 -19.07
C GLU A 76 17.71 39.33 -17.78
N ASP A 77 16.91 39.37 -16.69
CA ASP A 77 17.28 38.81 -15.41
C ASP A 77 17.45 37.29 -15.52
N ARG A 78 18.53 36.78 -14.93
CA ARG A 78 18.84 35.35 -14.94
C ARG A 78 18.81 34.81 -13.51
N VAL A 79 18.07 33.73 -13.33
CA VAL A 79 18.18 32.91 -12.12
C VAL A 79 19.43 32.05 -12.26
N GLU A 80 20.53 32.44 -11.60
CA GLU A 80 21.80 31.71 -11.68
C GLU A 80 21.75 30.34 -10.99
N LYS A 81 20.92 30.22 -9.94
CA LYS A 81 20.76 29.00 -9.18
C LYS A 81 19.32 28.87 -8.69
N LEU A 82 18.67 27.77 -9.05
CA LEU A 82 17.39 27.38 -8.50
C LEU A 82 17.63 26.34 -7.40
N GLY A 83 17.03 26.55 -6.22
CA GLY A 83 17.05 25.54 -5.16
C GLY A 83 16.19 24.34 -5.55
N ALA A 84 16.66 23.13 -5.24
CA ALA A 84 15.84 21.93 -5.38
C ALA A 84 14.81 21.89 -4.25
N GLY A 85 13.55 21.65 -4.60
CA GLY A 85 12.45 21.51 -3.67
C GLY A 85 11.11 21.47 -4.40
N SER A 86 10.03 21.25 -3.66
CA SER A 86 8.68 21.34 -4.16
C SER A 86 7.95 22.55 -3.55
N TRP A 87 6.75 22.84 -4.07
CA TRP A 87 5.85 23.84 -3.48
C TRP A 87 5.32 23.46 -2.08
N ILE A 88 5.48 22.20 -1.65
CA ILE A 88 5.11 21.70 -0.33
C ILE A 88 6.38 21.66 0.53
N GLY A 89 6.46 22.52 1.53
CA GLY A 89 7.57 22.52 2.49
C GLY A 89 8.96 22.89 1.92
N GLY A 90 9.09 23.13 0.61
CA GLY A 90 10.37 23.43 -0.03
C GLY A 90 11.31 22.23 -0.13
N ASN A 91 10.81 20.99 -0.02
CA ASN A 91 11.59 19.76 -0.07
C ASN A 91 10.85 18.66 -0.86
N PHE A 92 11.36 17.42 -0.83
CA PHE A 92 10.78 16.27 -1.53
C PHE A 92 10.25 15.19 -0.58
N ASP A 93 10.09 15.48 0.72
CA ASP A 93 9.76 14.48 1.73
C ASP A 93 8.42 13.77 1.44
N ILE A 94 7.51 14.43 0.73
CA ILE A 94 6.22 13.84 0.31
C ILE A 94 6.38 12.68 -0.68
N TRP A 95 7.46 12.64 -1.48
CA TRP A 95 7.62 11.63 -2.54
C TRP A 95 8.85 10.72 -2.35
N ILE A 96 9.74 11.01 -1.39
CA ILE A 96 10.94 10.21 -1.09
C ILE A 96 11.28 10.17 0.41
N GLY A 97 10.35 10.58 1.26
CA GLY A 97 10.59 10.76 2.69
C GLY A 97 10.43 9.47 3.50
N CYS A 98 9.41 8.67 3.21
CA CYS A 98 9.14 7.44 3.98
C CYS A 98 9.93 6.23 3.46
N GLN A 99 9.86 5.10 4.17
CA GLN A 99 10.60 3.89 3.77
C GLN A 99 9.96 3.25 2.54
N GLU A 100 8.64 3.32 2.45
CA GLU A 100 7.78 2.81 1.39
C GLU A 100 8.10 3.53 0.07
N ASP A 101 8.21 4.86 0.07
CA ASP A 101 8.65 5.65 -1.08
C ASP A 101 10.00 5.18 -1.62
N ARG A 102 10.99 5.08 -0.72
CA ARG A 102 12.36 4.69 -1.09
C ARG A 102 12.39 3.28 -1.65
N LYS A 103 11.57 2.37 -1.12
CA LYS A 103 11.42 1.01 -1.65
C LYS A 103 10.83 1.03 -3.05
N ALA A 104 9.74 1.79 -3.27
CA ALA A 104 9.13 1.95 -4.60
C ALA A 104 10.14 2.52 -5.62
N TRP A 105 10.86 3.58 -5.26
CA TRP A 105 11.89 4.18 -6.11
C TRP A 105 13.03 3.22 -6.42
N SER A 106 13.45 2.41 -5.45
CA SER A 106 14.54 1.43 -5.64
C SER A 106 14.15 0.37 -6.67
N ILE A 107 12.93 -0.16 -6.58
CA ILE A 107 12.40 -1.16 -7.54
C ILE A 107 12.30 -0.54 -8.94
N LEU A 108 11.83 0.71 -9.04
CA LEU A 108 11.68 1.41 -10.31
C LEU A 108 13.04 1.73 -10.96
N ALA A 109 14.03 2.15 -10.16
CA ALA A 109 15.39 2.38 -10.60
C ALA A 109 16.04 1.10 -11.13
N GLU A 110 15.88 -0.03 -10.43
CA GLU A 110 16.38 -1.33 -10.88
C GLU A 110 15.75 -1.73 -12.23
N ALA A 111 14.43 -1.54 -12.39
CA ALA A 111 13.76 -1.81 -13.66
C ALA A 111 14.28 -0.94 -14.82
N ARG A 112 14.57 0.35 -14.56
CA ARG A 112 15.21 1.27 -15.51
C ARG A 112 16.61 0.80 -15.90
N GLU A 113 17.43 0.37 -14.94
CA GLU A 113 18.76 -0.16 -15.24
C GLU A 113 18.70 -1.43 -16.11
N HIS A 114 17.74 -2.32 -15.85
CA HIS A 114 17.53 -3.50 -16.68
C HIS A 114 17.10 -3.14 -18.10
N LEU A 115 16.20 -2.17 -18.26
CA LEU A 115 15.79 -1.65 -19.56
C LEU A 115 16.99 -1.13 -20.36
N ASP A 116 17.86 -0.33 -19.73
CA ASP A 116 19.06 0.21 -20.38
C ASP A 116 20.08 -0.87 -20.78
N ARG A 117 20.12 -1.99 -20.05
CA ARG A 117 20.97 -3.14 -20.40
C ARG A 117 20.38 -3.98 -21.54
N VAL A 118 19.07 -4.24 -21.53
CA VAL A 118 18.41 -5.11 -22.53
C VAL A 118 18.23 -4.38 -23.85
N TYR A 119 17.84 -3.11 -23.80
CA TYR A 119 17.59 -2.27 -24.97
C TYR A 119 18.43 -0.98 -24.88
N PRO A 120 19.76 -1.03 -25.11
CA PRO A 120 20.59 0.16 -25.07
C PRO A 120 20.25 1.12 -26.23
N VAL A 121 20.23 2.42 -25.95
CA VAL A 121 20.12 3.45 -27.00
C VAL A 121 21.52 3.68 -27.59
N PRO A 122 21.74 3.51 -28.91
CA PRO A 122 23.04 3.77 -29.52
C PRO A 122 23.42 5.26 -29.44
N GLU A 123 24.67 5.56 -29.08
CA GLU A 123 25.16 6.95 -28.92
C GLU A 123 24.97 7.86 -30.14
N ASN A 124 24.83 7.30 -31.34
CA ASN A 124 24.66 8.03 -32.61
C ASN A 124 23.28 7.80 -33.25
N SER A 125 22.27 7.43 -32.45
CA SER A 125 20.90 7.23 -32.93
C SER A 125 20.16 8.56 -32.97
N ASP A 126 19.49 8.85 -34.09
CA ASP A 126 18.49 9.95 -34.17
C ASP A 126 17.19 9.59 -33.42
N ASP A 127 17.00 8.31 -33.06
CA ASP A 127 15.90 7.85 -32.19
C ASP A 127 16.36 7.86 -30.73
N GLU A 128 15.96 8.89 -30.00
CA GLU A 128 16.23 9.08 -28.56
C GLU A 128 15.59 7.99 -27.68
N ILE A 129 14.56 7.30 -28.18
CA ILE A 129 13.85 6.26 -27.42
C ILE A 129 14.58 4.93 -27.54
N GLY A 130 15.21 4.63 -28.68
CA GLY A 130 15.94 3.38 -28.91
C GLY A 130 15.07 2.21 -29.39
N GLY A 131 14.07 2.49 -30.22
CA GLY A 131 13.25 1.50 -30.90
C GLY A 131 11.92 1.16 -30.23
N GLU A 132 11.08 0.43 -30.97
CA GLU A 132 9.69 0.16 -30.59
C GLU A 132 9.57 -0.80 -29.38
N GLU A 133 10.46 -1.79 -29.25
CA GLU A 133 10.43 -2.69 -28.10
C GLU A 133 10.81 -1.97 -26.79
N ARG A 134 11.80 -1.07 -26.85
CA ARG A 134 12.15 -0.19 -25.73
C ARG A 134 10.99 0.73 -25.36
N ARG A 135 10.31 1.31 -26.35
CA ARG A 135 9.13 2.16 -26.14
C ARG A 135 8.04 1.42 -25.36
N LYS A 136 7.71 0.17 -25.72
CA LYS A 136 6.68 -0.61 -25.02
C LYS A 136 7.03 -0.84 -23.54
N VAL A 137 8.30 -1.09 -23.23
CA VAL A 137 8.77 -1.22 -21.84
C VAL A 137 8.69 0.13 -21.14
N LEU A 138 9.18 1.19 -21.77
CA LEU A 138 9.13 2.55 -21.25
C LEU A 138 7.71 3.01 -20.97
N GLU A 139 6.73 2.67 -21.79
CA GLU A 139 5.32 3.01 -21.55
C GLU A 139 4.80 2.42 -20.23
N GLN A 140 5.25 1.21 -19.85
CA GLN A 140 4.90 0.65 -18.54
C GLN A 140 5.61 1.39 -17.41
N LEU A 141 6.90 1.73 -17.59
CA LEU A 141 7.68 2.43 -16.59
C LEU A 141 7.24 3.89 -16.42
N TRP A 142 6.88 4.61 -17.48
CA TRP A 142 6.35 5.97 -17.44
C TRP A 142 5.05 6.04 -16.64
N VAL A 143 4.19 5.03 -16.78
CA VAL A 143 3.01 4.94 -15.92
C VAL A 143 3.44 4.76 -14.46
N ALA A 144 4.41 3.89 -14.16
CA ALA A 144 4.94 3.69 -12.81
C ALA A 144 5.76 4.89 -12.26
N GLU A 145 6.23 5.79 -13.12
CA GLU A 145 6.95 7.02 -12.74
C GLU A 145 6.03 8.19 -12.36
N GLY A 146 4.71 8.01 -12.43
CA GLY A 146 3.74 8.99 -11.95
C GLY A 146 3.94 9.32 -10.48
N SER A 147 4.04 10.60 -10.14
CA SER A 147 4.24 11.02 -8.74
C SER A 147 3.09 10.64 -7.81
N ASP A 148 1.89 10.42 -8.35
CA ASP A 148 0.71 10.01 -7.61
C ASP A 148 0.92 8.71 -6.83
N TRP A 149 1.71 7.75 -7.33
CA TRP A 149 1.98 6.51 -6.57
C TRP A 149 2.66 6.82 -5.25
N PHE A 150 3.67 7.71 -5.29
CA PHE A 150 4.46 8.13 -4.15
C PHE A 150 3.73 9.13 -3.25
N TRP A 151 2.67 9.77 -3.75
CA TRP A 151 1.81 10.59 -2.91
C TRP A 151 1.01 9.74 -1.89
N TRP A 152 0.69 8.50 -2.23
CA TRP A 152 -0.14 7.60 -1.42
C TRP A 152 0.65 6.61 -0.56
N TYR A 153 1.99 6.56 -0.69
CA TYR A 153 2.81 5.65 0.09
C TYR A 153 3.19 6.27 1.44
N GLY A 154 2.85 5.56 2.53
CA GLY A 154 3.23 5.98 3.88
C GLY A 154 2.57 7.28 4.36
N GLU A 155 3.11 7.87 5.42
CA GLU A 155 2.62 9.15 5.94
C GLU A 155 3.06 10.34 5.05
N PRO A 156 2.25 11.41 4.96
CA PRO A 156 1.07 11.72 5.79
C PRO A 156 -0.27 11.39 5.13
N PHE A 157 -0.28 10.91 3.90
CA PHE A 157 -1.50 10.75 3.11
C PHE A 157 -1.85 9.27 2.94
N HIS A 158 -3.12 8.95 3.19
CA HIS A 158 -3.62 7.59 3.05
C HIS A 158 -4.94 7.60 2.28
N SER A 159 -5.16 6.55 1.51
CA SER A 159 -6.43 6.25 0.86
C SER A 159 -6.90 4.86 1.27
N VAL A 160 -8.22 4.69 1.31
CA VAL A 160 -8.81 3.35 1.45
C VAL A 160 -8.45 2.41 0.30
N LEU A 161 -7.83 2.93 -0.78
CA LEU A 161 -7.40 2.21 -1.97
C LEU A 161 -5.87 2.09 -2.13
N ASP A 162 -5.06 2.39 -1.11
CA ASP A 162 -3.59 2.39 -1.20
C ASP A 162 -3.02 1.08 -1.78
N TYR A 163 -3.57 -0.06 -1.36
CA TYR A 163 -3.24 -1.38 -1.89
C TYR A 163 -3.57 -1.60 -3.37
N VAL A 164 -4.62 -0.96 -3.89
CA VAL A 164 -4.99 -1.03 -5.30
C VAL A 164 -3.95 -0.25 -6.10
N PHE A 165 -3.60 0.94 -5.63
CA PHE A 165 -2.53 1.74 -6.22
C PHE A 165 -1.21 0.98 -6.21
N ASP A 166 -0.84 0.37 -5.08
CA ASP A 166 0.34 -0.47 -4.95
C ASP A 166 0.33 -1.67 -5.91
N ALA A 167 -0.79 -2.38 -6.00
CA ALA A 167 -0.93 -3.52 -6.90
C ALA A 167 -0.81 -3.10 -8.38
N ILE A 168 -1.40 -1.96 -8.76
CA ILE A 168 -1.29 -1.42 -10.11
C ILE A 168 0.16 -1.01 -10.40
N PHE A 169 0.80 -0.29 -9.49
CA PHE A 169 2.21 0.10 -9.61
C PHE A 169 3.12 -1.11 -9.83
N ARG A 170 3.03 -2.13 -8.96
CA ARG A 170 3.83 -3.36 -9.08
C ARG A 170 3.50 -4.16 -10.33
N MET A 171 2.23 -4.20 -10.75
CA MET A 171 1.81 -4.84 -12.01
C MET A 171 2.45 -4.17 -13.22
N ARG A 172 2.57 -2.84 -13.25
CA ARG A 172 3.24 -2.10 -14.35
C ARG A 172 4.71 -2.49 -14.46
N ILE A 173 5.41 -2.52 -13.33
CA ILE A 173 6.82 -2.91 -13.30
C ILE A 173 6.98 -4.38 -13.69
N LYS A 174 6.14 -5.29 -13.17
CA LYS A 174 6.13 -6.70 -13.60
C LYS A 174 5.96 -6.81 -15.12
N LYS A 175 5.02 -6.06 -15.69
CA LYS A 175 4.80 -6.06 -17.14
C LYS A 175 6.01 -5.56 -17.92
N ALA A 176 6.76 -4.60 -17.37
CA ALA A 176 8.03 -4.16 -17.96
C ALA A 176 9.06 -5.30 -18.00
N TYR A 177 9.22 -6.07 -16.92
CA TYR A 177 10.09 -7.26 -16.88
C TYR A 177 9.65 -8.33 -17.89
N ASP A 178 8.34 -8.63 -17.96
CA ASP A 178 7.79 -9.59 -18.92
C ASP A 178 8.11 -9.19 -20.37
N LEU A 179 7.99 -7.90 -20.69
CA LEU A 179 8.30 -7.36 -22.03
C LEU A 179 9.80 -7.43 -22.36
N MET A 180 10.67 -7.30 -21.35
CA MET A 180 12.11 -7.50 -21.49
C MET A 180 12.51 -8.98 -21.56
N GLY A 181 11.58 -9.92 -21.32
CA GLY A 181 11.87 -11.35 -21.23
C GLY A 181 12.71 -11.71 -20.00
N LEU A 182 12.62 -10.92 -18.93
CA LEU A 182 13.32 -11.12 -17.66
C LEU A 182 12.34 -11.58 -16.57
N GLU A 183 12.84 -12.37 -15.62
CA GLU A 183 12.11 -12.67 -14.40
C GLU A 183 12.16 -11.45 -13.46
N PRO A 184 11.01 -10.97 -12.95
CA PRO A 184 10.97 -9.86 -12.00
C PRO A 184 11.57 -10.24 -10.64
N PRO A 185 12.24 -9.31 -9.94
CA PRO A 185 12.71 -9.52 -8.56
C PRO A 185 11.56 -9.88 -7.61
N VAL A 186 11.87 -10.69 -6.58
CA VAL A 186 10.88 -11.23 -5.63
C VAL A 186 10.15 -10.11 -4.88
N GLU A 187 10.84 -8.99 -4.68
CA GLU A 187 10.38 -7.79 -4.02
C GLU A 187 9.13 -7.19 -4.68
N ILE A 188 8.93 -7.36 -6.00
CA ILE A 188 7.75 -6.87 -6.74
C ILE A 188 6.47 -7.65 -6.38
N PHE A 189 6.61 -8.89 -5.92
CA PHE A 189 5.47 -9.70 -5.51
C PHE A 189 5.01 -9.37 -4.09
N VAL A 190 5.82 -8.63 -3.34
CA VAL A 190 5.51 -8.17 -1.99
C VAL A 190 4.97 -6.74 -2.06
N PRO A 191 3.82 -6.43 -1.44
CA PRO A 191 3.34 -5.05 -1.32
C PRO A 191 4.42 -4.10 -0.79
N ILE A 192 4.47 -2.89 -1.34
CA ILE A 192 5.45 -1.88 -0.93
C ILE A 192 5.07 -1.34 0.45
N ASP A 193 3.82 -0.95 0.60
CA ASP A 193 3.23 -0.61 1.87
C ASP A 193 2.62 -1.87 2.53
N PRO A 194 3.16 -2.35 3.66
CA PRO A 194 2.57 -3.47 4.41
C PRO A 194 1.27 -3.09 5.12
N ILE A 195 0.93 -1.79 5.19
CA ILE A 195 -0.17 -1.20 5.93
C ILE A 195 -1.39 -1.15 5.00
N LEU A 196 -2.05 -2.29 4.88
CA LEU A 196 -3.48 -2.25 5.10
C LEU A 196 -3.77 -2.97 6.40
N PRO A 197 -3.76 -2.27 7.54
CA PRO A 197 -4.67 -2.64 8.57
C PRO A 197 -6.03 -2.45 7.93
N ILE A 198 -6.73 -3.55 7.72
CA ILE A 198 -8.17 -3.43 7.87
C ILE A 198 -8.34 -3.17 9.37
N ASP A 199 -8.17 -1.92 9.80
CA ASP A 199 -8.40 -1.48 11.18
C ASP A 199 -9.85 -1.81 11.61
N ASN A 200 -10.70 -2.14 10.64
CA ASN A 200 -12.10 -2.51 10.82
C ASN A 200 -12.40 -4.02 10.76
N ILE A 201 -11.40 -4.90 10.80
CA ILE A 201 -11.62 -6.29 11.25
C ILE A 201 -10.89 -6.45 12.59
N SER A 202 -11.15 -5.52 13.52
CA SER A 202 -11.14 -5.87 14.94
C SER A 202 -12.34 -6.79 15.17
N VAL A 203 -12.18 -8.09 14.89
CA VAL A 203 -13.12 -9.05 15.48
C VAL A 203 -12.74 -9.08 16.95
N GLU A 204 -13.50 -8.33 17.76
CA GLU A 204 -13.51 -8.46 19.21
C GLU A 204 -13.98 -9.88 19.50
N ALA A 205 -13.06 -10.83 19.42
CA ALA A 205 -13.28 -12.19 19.83
C ALA A 205 -13.57 -12.13 21.33
N PRO A 206 -14.73 -12.60 21.81
CA PRO A 206 -14.84 -12.90 23.22
C PRO A 206 -13.87 -14.05 23.47
N LEU A 207 -12.66 -13.72 23.96
CA LEU A 207 -11.60 -14.67 24.26
C LEU A 207 -12.11 -15.65 25.32
N ASP A 208 -12.85 -16.66 24.90
CA ASP A 208 -13.10 -17.84 25.72
C ASP A 208 -11.76 -18.58 25.78
N ILE A 209 -11.26 -18.73 27.00
CA ILE A 209 -9.90 -19.19 27.34
C ILE A 209 -9.79 -20.70 27.14
N THR A 210 -10.80 -21.35 26.59
CA THR A 210 -10.75 -22.79 26.32
C THR A 210 -9.82 -23.03 25.14
N ALA A 211 -8.58 -23.43 25.44
CA ALA A 211 -7.61 -23.88 24.46
C ALA A 211 -8.24 -25.00 23.59
N PRO A 212 -8.35 -24.81 22.26
CA PRO A 212 -8.89 -25.82 21.38
C PRO A 212 -7.94 -27.02 21.33
N LYS A 213 -8.50 -28.20 21.09
CA LYS A 213 -7.70 -29.42 20.95
C LYS A 213 -7.21 -29.48 19.50
N ILE A 214 -5.90 -29.30 19.32
CA ILE A 214 -5.25 -29.36 18.01
C ILE A 214 -5.21 -30.80 17.50
N ASP A 215 -6.28 -31.24 16.84
CA ASP A 215 -6.37 -32.57 16.22
C ASP A 215 -6.86 -32.55 14.77
N GLY A 216 -7.05 -31.35 14.21
CA GLY A 216 -7.42 -31.13 12.82
C GLY A 216 -8.89 -31.40 12.54
N ARG A 217 -9.74 -31.49 13.57
CA ARG A 217 -11.18 -31.72 13.46
C ARG A 217 -11.94 -30.80 14.39
N ILE A 218 -13.18 -30.49 14.01
CA ILE A 218 -14.12 -29.83 14.92
C ILE A 218 -14.69 -30.90 15.84
N THR A 219 -14.08 -31.10 17.01
CA THR A 219 -14.49 -32.19 17.91
C THR A 219 -15.70 -31.84 18.74
N THR A 220 -15.87 -30.56 19.09
CA THR A 220 -17.07 -30.07 19.79
C THR A 220 -17.60 -28.81 19.14
N PHE A 221 -18.93 -28.63 19.18
CA PHE A 221 -19.61 -27.48 18.57
C PHE A 221 -19.13 -26.13 19.13
N PHE A 222 -18.68 -26.10 20.38
CA PHE A 222 -18.27 -24.87 21.08
C PHE A 222 -16.75 -24.60 21.02
N GLU A 223 -15.96 -25.49 20.42
CA GLU A 223 -14.48 -25.42 20.45
C GLU A 223 -13.90 -24.12 19.91
N TRP A 224 -14.56 -23.55 18.89
CA TRP A 224 -14.14 -22.31 18.24
C TRP A 224 -15.19 -21.20 18.38
N SER A 225 -16.21 -21.34 19.24
CA SER A 225 -17.34 -20.40 19.29
C SER A 225 -16.99 -19.00 19.81
N GLY A 226 -15.91 -18.88 20.59
CA GLY A 226 -15.36 -17.59 21.05
C GLY A 226 -14.26 -17.01 20.17
N ALA A 227 -13.87 -17.69 19.09
CA ALA A 227 -12.75 -17.25 18.26
C ALA A 227 -13.15 -16.09 17.32
N GLY A 228 -12.16 -15.26 16.99
CA GLY A 228 -12.28 -14.33 15.87
C GLY A 228 -12.45 -15.11 14.58
N HIS A 229 -13.32 -14.65 13.69
CA HIS A 229 -13.66 -15.34 12.45
C HIS A 229 -13.57 -14.39 11.26
N LEU A 230 -12.80 -14.80 10.26
CA LEU A 230 -12.74 -14.17 8.96
C LEU A 230 -13.22 -15.16 7.89
N ARG A 231 -14.28 -14.79 7.18
CA ARG A 231 -14.65 -15.43 5.92
C ARG A 231 -13.78 -14.93 4.77
N ALA A 232 -13.13 -15.81 4.04
CA ALA A 232 -12.24 -15.47 2.93
C ALA A 232 -12.95 -14.73 1.79
N ASP A 233 -14.27 -14.93 1.65
CA ASP A 233 -15.10 -14.26 0.66
C ASP A 233 -15.76 -12.95 1.15
N ALA A 234 -15.67 -12.62 2.44
CA ALA A 234 -16.29 -11.42 3.02
C ALA A 234 -15.75 -10.12 2.40
N LEU A 235 -14.53 -10.16 1.85
CA LEU A 235 -13.87 -9.04 1.17
C LEU A 235 -13.92 -9.13 -0.36
N GLN A 236 -14.62 -10.11 -0.95
CA GLN A 236 -14.71 -10.29 -2.41
C GLN A 236 -15.62 -9.27 -3.12
N GLY A 237 -16.48 -8.55 -2.39
CA GLY A 237 -17.50 -7.66 -2.97
C GLY A 237 -16.96 -6.49 -3.83
N ILE A 238 -15.66 -6.25 -3.85
CA ILE A 238 -14.99 -5.17 -4.61
C ILE A 238 -14.04 -5.73 -5.69
N PHE A 239 -13.68 -7.02 -5.63
CA PHE A 239 -12.69 -7.65 -6.52
C PHE A 239 -13.26 -8.88 -7.22
N ILE A 240 -13.33 -8.81 -8.55
CA ILE A 240 -13.66 -9.95 -9.39
C ILE A 240 -12.45 -10.90 -9.41
N ARG A 241 -12.40 -11.86 -8.49
CA ARG A 241 -11.79 -13.17 -8.80
C ARG A 241 -12.79 -13.89 -9.69
N GLU A 242 -12.36 -14.43 -10.85
CA GLU A 242 -13.22 -15.33 -11.64
C GLU A 242 -13.60 -16.60 -10.85
N LYS A 243 -12.79 -16.98 -9.85
CA LYS A 243 -13.06 -18.11 -8.94
C LYS A 243 -12.53 -17.81 -7.52
N PRO A 244 -13.32 -18.03 -6.45
CA PRO A 244 -12.82 -18.00 -5.07
C PRO A 244 -11.75 -19.09 -4.88
N GLY A 245 -10.73 -18.80 -4.09
CA GLY A 245 -9.66 -19.76 -3.82
C GLY A 245 -10.06 -20.88 -2.86
N PRO A 246 -9.14 -21.84 -2.62
CA PRO A 246 -9.38 -22.96 -1.72
C PRO A 246 -9.62 -22.60 -0.25
N ILE A 247 -9.06 -21.50 0.28
CA ILE A 247 -9.26 -21.10 1.69
C ILE A 247 -10.65 -20.49 1.83
N THR A 248 -11.46 -20.97 2.78
CA THR A 248 -12.84 -20.48 2.99
C THR A 248 -12.96 -19.64 4.24
N ASP A 249 -12.36 -20.06 5.34
CA ASP A 249 -12.52 -19.44 6.65
C ASP A 249 -11.22 -19.48 7.43
N ILE A 250 -10.94 -18.42 8.18
CA ILE A 250 -9.86 -18.38 9.16
C ILE A 250 -10.45 -18.03 10.52
N TYR A 251 -10.19 -18.89 11.49
CA TYR A 251 -10.48 -18.66 12.89
C TYR A 251 -9.20 -18.39 13.66
N PHE A 252 -9.23 -17.48 14.61
CA PHE A 252 -8.07 -17.15 15.42
C PHE A 252 -8.47 -16.80 16.85
N ASN A 253 -7.67 -17.27 17.81
CA ASN A 253 -7.87 -17.04 19.24
C ASN A 253 -6.52 -16.95 19.95
N ALA A 254 -6.47 -16.44 21.17
CA ALA A 254 -5.27 -16.48 22.00
C ALA A 254 -5.61 -16.64 23.48
N ASP A 255 -4.78 -17.40 24.18
CA ASP A 255 -4.78 -17.48 25.64
C ASP A 255 -3.52 -16.81 26.21
N SER A 256 -3.20 -17.05 27.48
CA SER A 256 -2.02 -16.49 28.16
C SER A 256 -0.67 -17.05 27.68
N THR A 257 -0.66 -18.06 26.80
CA THR A 257 0.53 -18.84 26.45
C THR A 257 0.67 -19.07 24.95
N ASN A 258 -0.44 -19.26 24.24
CA ASN A 258 -0.47 -19.60 22.83
C ASN A 258 -1.45 -18.72 22.05
N VAL A 259 -1.18 -18.64 20.75
CA VAL A 259 -2.11 -18.19 19.73
C VAL A 259 -2.58 -19.41 18.96
N TYR A 260 -3.88 -19.52 18.75
CA TYR A 260 -4.52 -20.59 18.01
C TYR A 260 -5.01 -20.06 16.68
N ILE A 261 -4.67 -20.75 15.59
CA ILE A 261 -5.14 -20.43 14.25
C ILE A 261 -5.75 -21.68 13.66
N ARG A 262 -6.96 -21.55 13.13
CA ARG A 262 -7.63 -22.57 12.33
C ARG A 262 -7.90 -22.03 10.94
N ILE A 263 -7.62 -22.85 9.94
CA ILE A 263 -7.80 -22.51 8.52
C ILE A 263 -8.61 -23.62 7.86
N ASP A 264 -9.75 -23.24 7.32
CA ASP A 264 -10.65 -24.13 6.59
C ASP A 264 -10.32 -24.04 5.10
N ILE A 265 -10.07 -25.20 4.48
CA ILE A 265 -9.62 -25.30 3.09
C ILE A 265 -10.47 -26.33 2.34
N LYS A 266 -10.93 -25.99 1.15
CA LYS A 266 -11.60 -26.91 0.21
C LYS A 266 -10.64 -27.99 -0.25
N ARG A 267 -10.73 -29.15 0.39
CA ARG A 267 -9.82 -30.28 0.15
C ARG A 267 -9.83 -30.77 -1.30
N GLU A 268 -10.95 -30.68 -2.01
CA GLU A 268 -11.00 -31.08 -3.43
C GLU A 268 -10.08 -30.24 -4.35
N GLU A 269 -9.63 -29.06 -3.90
CA GLU A 269 -8.74 -28.18 -4.66
C GLU A 269 -7.25 -28.36 -4.31
N LEU A 270 -6.95 -29.15 -3.27
CA LEU A 270 -5.59 -29.43 -2.80
C LEU A 270 -4.93 -30.58 -3.57
N GLN A 271 -3.63 -30.46 -3.78
CA GLN A 271 -2.77 -31.48 -4.36
C GLN A 271 -1.57 -31.79 -3.45
N ARG A 272 -0.95 -32.95 -3.68
CA ARG A 272 0.25 -33.33 -2.95
C ARG A 272 1.38 -32.36 -3.27
N GLY A 273 2.04 -31.83 -2.23
CA GLY A 273 3.10 -30.84 -2.34
C GLY A 273 2.61 -29.39 -2.23
N ASP A 274 1.31 -29.18 -1.99
CA ASP A 274 0.80 -27.86 -1.63
C ASP A 274 1.32 -27.48 -0.23
N VAL A 275 1.75 -26.22 -0.09
CA VAL A 275 2.33 -25.67 1.14
C VAL A 275 1.48 -24.51 1.61
N LEU A 276 1.07 -24.55 2.86
CA LEU A 276 0.44 -23.44 3.55
C LEU A 276 1.51 -22.63 4.26
N ILE A 277 1.50 -21.31 4.04
CA ILE A 277 2.43 -20.38 4.67
C ILE A 277 1.63 -19.38 5.50
N ILE A 278 1.96 -19.25 6.78
CA ILE A 278 1.47 -18.18 7.65
C ILE A 278 2.61 -17.19 7.85
N ARG A 279 2.44 -15.97 7.33
CA ARG A 279 3.40 -14.88 7.49
C ARG A 279 2.93 -13.96 8.59
N VAL A 280 3.64 -13.96 9.71
CA VAL A 280 3.52 -13.01 10.79
C VAL A 280 4.32 -11.77 10.42
N ILE A 281 3.71 -10.59 10.56
CA ILE A 281 4.29 -9.28 10.19
C ILE A 281 4.58 -8.46 11.45
N LYS A 282 3.72 -8.56 12.47
CA LYS A 282 3.92 -7.93 13.79
C LYS A 282 3.83 -9.01 14.87
N PRO A 283 4.66 -8.97 15.92
CA PRO A 283 5.67 -7.93 16.23
C PRO A 283 7.00 -8.13 15.51
N THR A 284 7.25 -9.30 14.93
CA THR A 284 8.48 -9.62 14.20
C THR A 284 8.11 -10.47 12.99
N GLU A 285 8.84 -10.29 11.89
CA GLU A 285 8.56 -11.02 10.67
C GLU A 285 8.95 -12.50 10.78
N ILE A 286 7.97 -13.40 10.71
CA ILE A 286 8.15 -14.85 10.81
C ILE A 286 7.30 -15.53 9.75
N ASN A 287 7.90 -16.43 8.97
CA ASN A 287 7.18 -17.26 8.01
C ASN A 287 7.09 -18.70 8.52
N LEU A 288 5.88 -19.22 8.67
CA LEU A 288 5.60 -20.59 9.11
C LEU A 288 5.10 -21.38 7.89
N ALA A 289 5.90 -22.30 7.39
CA ALA A 289 5.55 -23.12 6.22
C ALA A 289 5.25 -24.56 6.63
N MET A 290 4.15 -25.11 6.14
CA MET A 290 3.77 -26.50 6.36
C MET A 290 3.26 -27.16 5.08
N GLU A 291 3.74 -28.36 4.81
CA GLU A 291 3.25 -29.19 3.71
C GLU A 291 1.90 -29.79 4.11
N LEU A 292 0.90 -29.64 3.23
CA LEU A 292 -0.45 -30.16 3.44
C LEU A 292 -0.51 -31.66 3.06
N GLU A 293 0.25 -32.50 3.77
CA GLU A 293 0.12 -33.96 3.69
C GLU A 293 -0.72 -34.49 4.86
N ARG A 294 -1.59 -35.49 4.62
CA ARG A 294 -2.42 -36.13 5.67
C ARG A 294 -1.51 -36.84 6.69
N MET A 295 -1.25 -36.18 7.81
CA MET A 295 -0.46 -36.71 8.93
C MET A 295 -1.12 -36.29 10.26
N PRO A 296 -1.19 -37.17 11.27
CA PRO A 296 -1.69 -36.81 12.60
C PRO A 296 -0.80 -35.79 13.33
N GLU A 297 0.46 -35.60 12.89
CA GLU A 297 1.37 -34.56 13.39
C GLU A 297 2.04 -33.89 12.19
N VAL A 298 1.95 -32.56 12.12
CA VAL A 298 2.50 -31.76 11.02
C VAL A 298 3.75 -31.02 11.48
N LYS A 299 4.81 -31.14 10.68
CA LYS A 299 6.06 -30.42 10.90
C LYS A 299 5.95 -29.03 10.28
N ILE A 300 5.91 -28.02 11.12
CA ILE A 300 5.97 -26.62 10.69
C ILE A 300 7.44 -26.22 10.60
N ARG A 301 7.87 -25.71 9.45
CA ARG A 301 9.18 -25.06 9.31
C ARG A 301 9.01 -23.57 9.58
N CYS A 302 9.63 -23.09 10.66
CA CYS A 302 9.69 -21.68 10.98
C CYS A 302 10.88 -21.05 10.27
N TYR A 303 10.69 -19.89 9.63
CA TYR A 303 11.72 -19.09 8.99
C TYR A 303 11.69 -17.70 9.64
N MET A 304 12.75 -17.35 10.36
CA MET A 304 12.93 -16.02 10.94
C MET A 304 14.08 -15.31 10.22
N ALA A 305 13.85 -14.07 9.81
CA ALA A 305 14.93 -13.19 9.34
C ALA A 305 15.59 -12.51 10.54
N ASP A 306 16.91 -12.56 10.63
CA ASP A 306 17.69 -11.76 11.58
C ASP A 306 18.11 -10.45 10.91
N ASP A 307 17.74 -9.32 11.52
CA ASP A 307 18.02 -7.96 11.05
C ASP A 307 19.53 -7.69 10.89
N GLU A 308 20.38 -8.42 11.62
CA GLU A 308 21.83 -8.18 11.58
C GLU A 308 22.59 -9.04 10.56
N HIS A 309 22.07 -10.21 10.14
CA HIS A 309 22.89 -11.19 9.40
C HIS A 309 22.21 -11.92 8.22
N ARG A 310 20.95 -11.63 7.84
CA ARG A 310 20.22 -12.36 6.77
C ARG A 310 20.27 -13.90 6.95
N THR A 311 20.43 -14.39 8.17
CA THR A 311 20.48 -15.80 8.49
C THR A 311 19.08 -16.32 8.76
N CYS A 312 18.70 -17.43 8.12
CA CYS A 312 17.42 -18.07 8.34
C CYS A 312 17.56 -19.16 9.42
N HIS A 313 16.88 -18.98 10.54
CA HIS A 313 16.73 -20.04 11.54
C HIS A 313 15.57 -20.94 11.16
N ILE A 314 15.85 -22.23 10.93
CA ILE A 314 14.84 -23.25 10.66
C ILE A 314 14.60 -24.06 11.93
N GLU A 315 13.42 -23.91 12.51
CA GLU A 315 12.94 -24.74 13.61
C GLU A 315 11.77 -25.62 13.13
N THR A 316 11.74 -26.88 13.56
CA THR A 316 10.62 -27.78 13.30
C THR A 316 9.76 -27.88 14.54
N ILE A 317 8.51 -27.43 14.43
CA ILE A 317 7.55 -27.42 15.54
C ILE A 317 6.43 -28.42 15.24
N SER A 318 6.02 -29.19 16.26
CA SER A 318 4.96 -30.21 16.20
C SER A 318 3.72 -29.77 16.96
N THR A 319 3.17 -28.60 16.60
CA THR A 319 1.97 -28.02 17.23
C THR A 319 0.87 -27.72 16.21
N ALA A 320 0.90 -28.42 15.06
CA ALA A 320 -0.14 -28.38 14.05
C ALA A 320 -0.71 -29.77 13.76
N ALA A 321 -2.01 -29.80 13.49
CA ALA A 321 -2.74 -30.97 13.04
C ALA A 321 -3.52 -30.64 11.77
N ILE A 322 -3.55 -31.60 10.84
CA ILE A 322 -4.30 -31.48 9.59
C ILE A 322 -5.14 -32.74 9.43
N ASP A 323 -6.45 -32.58 9.61
CA ASP A 323 -7.43 -33.51 9.08
C ASP A 323 -8.47 -32.73 8.28
N GLU A 324 -9.69 -32.51 8.82
CA GLU A 324 -10.77 -31.75 8.18
C GLU A 324 -10.44 -30.28 8.01
N ILE A 325 -9.72 -29.76 8.99
CA ILE A 325 -9.28 -28.38 9.07
C ILE A 325 -7.78 -28.39 9.40
N VAL A 326 -7.12 -27.26 9.14
CA VAL A 326 -5.76 -27.02 9.62
C VAL A 326 -5.88 -26.32 10.96
N GLU A 327 -5.30 -26.88 12.02
CA GLU A 327 -5.27 -26.27 13.35
C GLU A 327 -3.82 -26.14 13.81
N ILE A 328 -3.50 -24.99 14.41
CA ILE A 328 -2.14 -24.65 14.81
C ILE A 328 -2.18 -23.94 16.16
N ALA A 329 -1.31 -24.36 17.08
CA ALA A 329 -1.00 -23.63 18.30
C ALA A 329 0.43 -23.07 18.22
N LEU A 330 0.59 -21.76 18.41
CA LEU A 330 1.88 -21.07 18.37
C LEU A 330 2.15 -20.43 19.72
N ASN A 331 3.28 -20.78 20.32
CA ASN A 331 3.67 -20.22 21.61
C ASN A 331 4.04 -18.73 21.49
N HIS A 332 3.69 -17.94 22.50
CA HIS A 332 3.99 -16.50 22.53
C HIS A 332 5.50 -16.21 22.45
N ASP A 333 6.35 -17.05 23.05
CA ASP A 333 7.81 -16.87 23.04
C ASP A 333 8.39 -16.99 21.64
N LEU A 334 7.90 -17.94 20.85
CA LEU A 334 8.29 -18.10 19.44
C LEU A 334 7.97 -16.85 18.63
N LEU A 335 6.80 -16.27 18.86
CA LEU A 335 6.31 -15.08 18.16
C LEU A 335 6.82 -13.77 18.77
N LYS A 336 7.63 -13.84 19.83
CA LYS A 336 8.10 -12.69 20.63
C LYS A 336 6.94 -11.77 21.09
N LEU A 337 5.78 -12.36 21.35
CA LEU A 337 4.58 -11.64 21.75
C LEU A 337 4.66 -11.22 23.22
N LYS A 338 4.13 -10.02 23.51
CA LYS A 338 3.97 -9.50 24.87
C LYS A 338 2.49 -9.23 25.15
N PRO A 339 2.05 -9.21 26.42
CA PRO A 339 0.72 -8.73 26.75
C PRO A 339 0.46 -7.35 26.14
N LYS A 340 -0.74 -7.14 25.57
CA LYS A 340 -1.16 -5.94 24.82
C LYS A 340 -0.45 -5.67 23.50
N SER A 341 0.50 -6.50 23.09
CA SER A 341 1.07 -6.39 21.75
C SER A 341 0.07 -6.87 20.70
N THR A 342 0.23 -6.38 19.48
CA THR A 342 -0.58 -6.82 18.34
C THR A 342 0.17 -7.89 17.56
N LEU A 343 -0.49 -9.03 17.37
CA LEU A 343 -0.10 -10.00 16.35
C LEU A 343 -0.81 -9.62 15.05
N SER A 344 -0.06 -9.49 13.95
CA SER A 344 -0.64 -9.33 12.61
C SER A 344 -0.09 -10.40 11.68
N PHE A 345 -0.97 -11.12 10.98
CA PHE A 345 -0.56 -12.20 10.07
C PHE A 345 -1.41 -12.28 8.80
N THR A 346 -0.88 -12.96 7.78
CA THR A 346 -1.58 -13.30 6.55
C THR A 346 -1.24 -14.74 6.13
N THR A 347 -2.09 -15.36 5.33
CA THR A 347 -1.91 -16.75 4.90
C THR A 347 -1.79 -16.84 3.38
N PHE A 348 -0.94 -17.74 2.92
CA PHE A 348 -0.72 -18.04 1.51
C PHE A 348 -0.80 -19.55 1.29
N LEU A 349 -1.44 -19.95 0.20
CA LEU A 349 -1.42 -21.33 -0.28
C LEU A 349 -0.60 -21.39 -1.56
N MET A 350 0.49 -22.17 -1.53
CA MET A 350 1.48 -22.26 -2.61
C MET A 350 1.53 -23.67 -3.19
N ARG A 351 1.77 -23.76 -4.50
CA ARG A 351 2.14 -25.00 -5.20
C ARG A 351 3.43 -24.78 -5.97
N GLY A 352 4.54 -25.27 -5.41
CA GLY A 352 5.87 -24.91 -5.92
C GLY A 352 6.10 -23.41 -5.81
N ILE A 353 6.14 -22.72 -6.96
CA ILE A 353 6.30 -21.26 -7.06
C ILE A 353 4.98 -20.50 -7.30
N GLU A 354 3.89 -21.21 -7.60
CA GLU A 354 2.60 -20.61 -7.90
C GLU A 354 1.80 -20.33 -6.62
N GLN A 355 1.27 -19.12 -6.48
CA GLN A 355 0.34 -18.77 -5.40
C GLN A 355 -1.09 -19.13 -5.81
N LEU A 356 -1.63 -20.20 -5.22
CA LEU A 356 -3.01 -20.64 -5.44
C LEU A 356 -4.02 -19.73 -4.71
N ASP A 357 -3.67 -19.32 -3.49
CA ASP A 357 -4.56 -18.50 -2.67
C ASP A 357 -3.83 -17.59 -1.70
N ARG A 358 -4.56 -16.57 -1.24
CA ARG A 358 -4.16 -15.68 -0.16
C ARG A 358 -5.37 -15.30 0.69
N CYS A 359 -5.29 -15.46 2.00
CA CYS A 359 -6.34 -15.06 2.92
C CYS A 359 -5.78 -14.31 4.16
N PRO A 360 -6.28 -13.11 4.50
CA PRO A 360 -7.21 -12.31 3.72
C PRO A 360 -6.62 -11.95 2.35
N MET A 361 -7.47 -11.79 1.34
CA MET A 361 -7.04 -11.38 -0.01
C MET A 361 -6.22 -10.09 0.02
N ILE A 362 -6.50 -9.22 0.99
CA ILE A 362 -5.94 -7.89 1.19
C ILE A 362 -5.71 -7.67 2.70
N GLY A 363 -4.62 -6.98 3.07
CA GLY A 363 -4.31 -6.66 4.47
C GLY A 363 -3.85 -7.88 5.30
N THR A 364 -4.05 -7.78 6.61
CA THR A 364 -3.66 -8.81 7.60
C THR A 364 -4.79 -9.04 8.60
N ILE A 365 -4.85 -10.24 9.17
CA ILE A 365 -5.62 -10.50 10.39
C ILE A 365 -4.82 -9.97 11.57
N SER A 366 -5.44 -9.15 12.41
CA SER A 366 -4.82 -8.57 13.60
C SER A 366 -5.57 -8.99 14.87
N LEU A 367 -4.79 -9.32 15.89
CA LEU A 367 -5.24 -9.77 17.21
C LEU A 367 -4.42 -9.03 18.26
N VAL A 368 -5.07 -8.46 19.27
CA VAL A 368 -4.39 -7.91 20.46
C VAL A 368 -4.25 -9.03 21.49
N ILE A 369 -3.02 -9.26 21.95
CA ILE A 369 -2.74 -10.29 22.97
C ILE A 369 -3.29 -9.83 24.32
N PRO A 370 -4.16 -10.63 24.98
CA PRO A 370 -4.75 -10.25 26.27
C PRO A 370 -3.67 -10.05 27.35
N ASP A 371 -3.97 -9.20 28.33
CA ASP A 371 -3.23 -9.16 29.60
C ASP A 371 -3.98 -9.95 30.69
N GLU A 372 -3.34 -10.20 31.83
CA GLU A 372 -3.95 -10.91 32.98
C GLU A 372 -5.25 -10.26 33.49
N ARG A 373 -5.50 -8.98 33.14
CA ARG A 373 -6.67 -8.21 33.56
C ARG A 373 -7.77 -8.16 32.50
N TYR A 374 -7.51 -8.62 31.28
CA TYR A 374 -8.42 -8.53 30.14
C TYR A 374 -9.75 -9.23 30.41
N LEU A 375 -9.69 -10.40 31.04
CA LEU A 375 -10.90 -11.11 31.47
C LEU A 375 -11.67 -10.30 32.50
N GLY A 376 -10.97 -9.71 33.49
CA GLY A 376 -11.59 -8.85 34.50
C GLY A 376 -12.26 -7.61 33.91
N SER A 377 -11.76 -7.07 32.81
CA SER A 377 -12.39 -5.94 32.10
C SER A 377 -13.62 -6.32 31.29
N LEU A 378 -13.83 -7.59 30.94
CA LEU A 378 -15.05 -8.06 30.27
C LEU A 378 -16.26 -8.16 31.25
N TRP A 379 -16.02 -8.12 32.57
CA TRP A 379 -17.04 -8.23 33.62
C TRP A 379 -17.34 -6.89 34.32
N ILE A 380 -16.70 -5.79 33.94
CA ILE A 380 -16.98 -4.46 34.48
C ILE A 380 -17.81 -3.71 33.43
N GLU A 381 -19.13 -3.85 33.52
CA GLU A 381 -20.10 -2.87 33.00
C GLU A 381 -20.30 -1.72 33.99
#